data_AF-A0A0N0E0N1-F1
#
_entry.id   AF-A0A0N0E0N1-F1
#
_cell.length_a   1.000
_cell.length_b   1.000
_cell.length_c   1.000
_cell.angle_alpha   90.00
_cell.angle_beta   90.00
_cell.angle_gamma   90.00
#
_symmetry.space_group_name_H-M   'P 1'
#
loop_
_entity.id
_entity.type
_entity.pdbx_description
1 polymer ?
#
loop_
_entity_poly.entity_id
_entity_poly.type
_entity_poly.pdbx_seq_one_letter_code
_entity_poly.pdbx_strand_id
1 'polypeptide(L)'
;MSSDSSDDEDVVVLQVCANRHCQGIDDLEFDADTNQSYCGRCRALYAQTDKEGFRILLSNEDLALVKLIFDHFDKQRRGYWTCKEWTAFQDATDHGTGEPIESAAALKDFFNDEYDLTLADLGSDGPVVRLVDLENMYGGYLFNNVDALVEDSESLEQQGVLNTGVLE
;
A
#
# COMPACT_ATOMS: atom_id res chain seq x y z
N MET A 1 -23.74 -30.31 -8.69
CA MET A 1 -24.20 -29.22 -7.81
C MET A 1 -22.95 -28.56 -7.29
N SER A 2 -22.73 -27.32 -7.70
CA SER A 2 -21.47 -26.60 -7.56
C SER A 2 -21.15 -26.30 -6.11
N SER A 3 -19.88 -26.50 -5.77
CA SER A 3 -19.21 -26.20 -4.52
C SER A 3 -19.06 -24.69 -4.33
N ASP A 4 -19.81 -24.14 -3.39
CA ASP A 4 -19.51 -22.87 -2.71
C ASP A 4 -18.96 -23.22 -1.32
N SER A 5 -17.66 -23.06 -1.13
CA SER A 5 -17.07 -22.79 0.18
C SER A 5 -15.93 -21.81 -0.05
N SER A 6 -16.30 -20.55 -0.19
CA SER A 6 -15.41 -19.42 0.08
C SER A 6 -14.93 -19.57 1.52
N ASP A 7 -13.73 -20.11 1.67
CA ASP A 7 -12.89 -19.96 2.85
C ASP A 7 -12.47 -18.48 2.94
N ASP A 8 -13.44 -17.60 3.18
CA ASP A 8 -13.17 -16.27 3.70
C ASP A 8 -12.77 -16.49 5.17
N GLU A 9 -11.47 -16.70 5.39
CA GLU A 9 -10.87 -16.66 6.72
C GLU A 9 -11.42 -15.44 7.47
N ASP A 10 -11.86 -15.64 8.72
CA ASP A 10 -12.44 -14.62 9.58
C ASP A 10 -11.40 -13.53 9.92
N VAL A 11 -11.11 -12.65 8.96
CA VAL A 11 -10.16 -11.55 9.11
C VAL A 11 -10.79 -10.50 10.03
N VAL A 12 -10.22 -10.36 11.23
CA VAL A 12 -10.59 -9.28 12.15
C VAL A 12 -9.77 -8.03 11.81
N VAL A 13 -10.47 -6.90 11.75
CA VAL A 13 -10.00 -5.68 11.10
C VAL A 13 -9.65 -4.63 12.15
N LEU A 14 -8.42 -4.11 12.12
CA LEU A 14 -7.94 -3.13 13.09
C LEU A 14 -7.65 -1.79 12.40
N GLN A 15 -8.30 -0.71 12.83
CA GLN A 15 -8.00 0.66 12.38
C GLN A 15 -7.00 1.29 13.34
N VAL A 16 -5.71 1.29 13.02
CA VAL A 16 -4.69 1.36 14.07
C VAL A 16 -3.89 2.66 14.16
N CYS A 17 -3.53 3.30 13.04
CA CYS A 17 -2.57 4.41 13.09
C CYS A 17 -3.09 5.75 12.54
N ALA A 18 -4.05 5.71 11.62
CA ALA A 18 -4.55 6.91 10.97
C ALA A 18 -5.38 7.84 11.89
N ASN A 19 -6.12 7.29 12.87
CA ASN A 19 -7.00 8.10 13.73
C ASN A 19 -6.30 8.73 14.95
N ARG A 20 -5.06 8.33 15.24
CA ARG A 20 -4.27 8.89 16.33
C ARG A 20 -2.82 8.83 15.89
N HIS A 21 -2.37 9.89 15.22
CA HIS A 21 -0.95 10.20 15.05
C HIS A 21 -0.18 9.69 16.26
N CYS A 22 0.89 8.95 16.04
CA CYS A 22 1.86 8.57 17.07
C CYS A 22 1.99 9.76 18.04
N GLN A 23 1.48 9.64 19.28
CA GLN A 23 0.96 10.80 20.03
C GLN A 23 2.05 11.74 20.58
N GLY A 24 3.30 11.51 20.17
CA GLY A 24 4.46 12.35 20.40
C GLY A 24 5.75 11.62 20.00
N ILE A 25 6.88 12.31 20.17
CA ILE A 25 8.24 11.74 20.03
C ILE A 25 8.41 10.46 20.87
N ASP A 26 7.69 10.35 21.98
CA ASP A 26 7.79 9.21 22.90
C ASP A 26 7.23 7.90 22.33
N ASP A 27 6.38 7.96 21.30
CA ASP A 27 5.86 6.78 20.61
C ASP A 27 6.68 6.43 19.34
N LEU A 28 7.64 7.29 18.96
CA LEU A 28 8.53 7.08 17.83
C LEU A 28 9.78 6.31 18.26
N GLU A 29 10.07 5.24 17.53
CA GLU A 29 11.28 4.43 17.66
C GLU A 29 12.07 4.52 16.36
N PHE A 30 13.40 4.43 16.45
CA PHE A 30 14.27 4.49 15.28
C PHE A 30 14.67 3.07 14.85
N ASP A 31 14.42 2.72 13.59
CA ASP A 31 14.90 1.50 12.98
C ASP A 31 16.27 1.76 12.33
N ALA A 32 17.31 1.13 12.88
CA ALA A 32 18.67 1.28 12.39
C ALA A 32 18.92 0.56 11.06
N ASP A 33 18.10 -0.43 10.71
CA ASP A 33 18.25 -1.22 9.49
C ASP A 33 17.68 -0.47 8.29
N THR A 34 16.57 0.26 8.48
CA THR A 34 15.93 1.08 7.44
C THR A 34 16.30 2.56 7.51
N ASN A 35 16.99 3.00 8.58
CA ASN A 35 17.33 4.39 8.87
C ASN A 35 16.11 5.32 8.91
N GLN A 36 14.97 4.80 9.37
CA GLN A 36 13.70 5.51 9.46
C GLN A 36 13.11 5.48 10.88
N SER A 37 12.36 6.51 11.25
CA SER A 37 11.59 6.50 12.49
C SER A 37 10.22 5.86 12.23
N TYR A 38 9.75 5.05 13.15
CA TYR A 38 8.46 4.37 13.07
C TYR A 38 7.69 4.49 14.38
N CYS A 39 6.38 4.31 14.33
CA CYS A 39 5.56 4.30 15.53
C CYS A 39 5.62 2.93 16.23
N GLY A 40 6.25 2.85 17.40
CA GLY A 40 6.48 1.60 18.14
C GLY A 40 5.18 0.85 18.48
N ARG A 41 4.15 1.60 18.86
CA ARG A 41 2.79 1.06 19.11
C ARG A 41 2.15 0.49 17.86
N CYS A 42 2.28 1.18 16.74
CA CYS A 42 1.79 0.70 15.46
C CYS A 42 2.51 -0.60 15.10
N ARG A 43 3.85 -0.63 15.13
CA ARG A 43 4.65 -1.82 14.79
C ARG A 43 4.33 -3.03 15.67
N ALA A 44 4.05 -2.83 16.96
CA ALA A 44 3.59 -3.90 17.85
C ALA A 44 2.22 -4.48 17.45
N LEU A 45 1.29 -3.63 17.00
CA LEU A 45 -0.01 -4.05 16.51
C LEU A 45 0.09 -4.75 15.14
N TYR A 46 0.96 -4.30 14.25
CA TYR A 46 1.29 -5.02 13.01
C TYR A 46 1.97 -6.38 13.27
N ALA A 47 2.88 -6.48 14.25
CA ALA A 47 3.48 -7.76 14.62
C ALA A 47 2.45 -8.74 15.22
N GLN A 48 1.32 -8.23 15.71
CA GLN A 48 0.17 -9.06 16.11
C GLN A 48 -0.68 -9.46 14.91
N THR A 49 -0.82 -8.61 13.89
CA THR A 49 -1.62 -8.95 12.70
C THR A 49 -1.07 -10.15 11.93
N ASP A 50 0.26 -10.24 11.82
CA ASP A 50 0.96 -11.40 11.24
C ASP A 50 0.69 -12.72 12.01
N LYS A 51 0.49 -12.64 13.33
CA LYS A 51 0.28 -13.81 14.19
C LYS A 51 -1.18 -14.20 14.37
N GLU A 52 -2.07 -13.23 14.31
CA GLU A 52 -3.47 -13.38 14.68
C GLU A 52 -4.42 -13.24 13.48
N GLY A 53 -3.89 -13.06 12.26
CA GLY A 53 -4.67 -13.02 11.02
C GLY A 53 -5.46 -11.71 10.84
N PHE A 54 -5.07 -10.65 11.54
CA PHE A 54 -5.72 -9.35 11.41
C PHE A 54 -5.25 -8.60 10.17
N ARG A 55 -6.04 -7.64 9.69
CA ARG A 55 -5.59 -6.64 8.68
C ARG A 55 -5.64 -5.24 9.27
N ILE A 56 -4.61 -4.45 8.99
CA ILE A 56 -4.59 -3.04 9.39
C ILE A 56 -5.24 -2.19 8.32
N LEU A 57 -6.17 -1.34 8.77
CA LEU A 57 -6.87 -0.39 7.91
C LEU A 57 -6.29 1.01 8.04
N LEU A 58 -6.10 1.57 6.87
CA LEU A 58 -6.10 2.99 6.56
C LEU A 58 -7.39 3.68 7.07
N SER A 59 -7.35 4.98 7.38
CA SER A 59 -8.60 5.72 7.65
C SER A 59 -9.46 5.83 6.39
N ASN A 60 -10.71 6.27 6.53
CA ASN A 60 -11.56 6.53 5.36
C ASN A 60 -10.97 7.62 4.44
N GLU A 61 -10.24 8.59 5.01
CA GLU A 61 -9.57 9.64 4.26
C GLU A 61 -8.37 9.07 3.49
N ASP A 62 -7.55 8.24 4.15
CA ASP A 62 -6.44 7.54 3.52
C ASP A 62 -6.93 6.58 2.42
N LEU A 63 -8.00 5.82 2.66
CA LEU A 63 -8.61 4.95 1.65
C LEU A 63 -9.11 5.77 0.44
N ALA A 64 -9.68 6.95 0.67
CA ALA A 64 -10.09 7.84 -0.41
C ALA A 64 -8.88 8.38 -1.20
N LEU A 65 -7.77 8.68 -0.52
CA LEU A 65 -6.53 9.14 -1.13
C LEU A 65 -5.86 8.02 -1.95
N VAL A 66 -5.73 6.81 -1.39
CA VAL A 66 -5.24 5.63 -2.10
C VAL A 66 -6.09 5.34 -3.32
N LYS A 67 -7.42 5.45 -3.19
CA LYS A 67 -8.33 5.32 -4.33
C LYS A 67 -8.09 6.40 -5.39
N LEU A 68 -7.87 7.65 -5.00
CA LEU A 68 -7.60 8.74 -5.92
C LEU A 68 -6.30 8.51 -6.70
N ILE A 69 -5.23 8.08 -6.02
CA ILE A 69 -3.96 7.66 -6.63
C ILE A 69 -4.23 6.51 -7.60
N PHE A 70 -4.94 5.46 -7.14
CA PHE A 70 -5.26 4.29 -7.93
C PHE A 70 -5.95 4.62 -9.25
N ASP A 71 -7.04 5.39 -9.15
CA ASP A 71 -7.89 5.78 -10.27
C ASP A 71 -7.13 6.73 -11.24
N HIS A 72 -6.13 7.48 -10.77
CA HIS A 72 -5.30 8.34 -11.62
C HIS A 72 -4.46 7.53 -12.63
N PHE A 73 -3.77 6.49 -12.16
CA PHE A 73 -2.90 5.68 -13.02
C PHE A 73 -3.67 4.57 -13.76
N ASP A 74 -4.85 4.16 -13.29
CA ASP A 74 -5.78 3.30 -14.04
C ASP A 74 -6.54 4.07 -15.14
N LYS A 75 -5.79 4.70 -16.06
CA LYS A 75 -6.35 5.50 -17.17
C LYS A 75 -7.28 4.69 -18.07
N GLN A 76 -7.13 3.37 -18.11
CA GLN A 76 -7.95 2.46 -18.88
C GLN A 76 -9.21 1.98 -18.13
N ARG A 77 -9.35 2.32 -16.84
CA ARG A 77 -10.46 1.92 -15.97
C ARG A 77 -10.67 0.41 -15.94
N ARG A 78 -9.59 -0.34 -15.85
CA ARG A 78 -9.60 -1.81 -15.82
C ARG A 78 -9.85 -2.35 -14.40
N GLY A 79 -9.65 -1.53 -13.37
CA GLY A 79 -9.69 -1.92 -11.97
C GLY A 79 -8.42 -2.60 -11.48
N TYR A 80 -7.33 -2.52 -12.25
CA TYR A 80 -6.01 -3.06 -11.92
C TYR A 80 -4.90 -2.35 -12.69
N TRP A 81 -3.70 -2.40 -12.13
CA TRP A 81 -2.46 -1.93 -12.73
C TRP A 81 -1.61 -3.10 -13.16
N THR A 82 -1.02 -2.99 -14.34
CA THR A 82 0.07 -3.88 -14.77
C THR A 82 1.42 -3.25 -14.36
N CYS A 83 2.53 -3.94 -14.65
CA CYS A 83 3.87 -3.37 -14.41
C CYS A 83 4.05 -1.98 -15.05
N LYS A 84 3.35 -1.67 -16.15
CA LYS A 84 3.42 -0.35 -16.81
C LYS A 84 2.84 0.77 -15.95
N GLU A 85 1.66 0.55 -15.38
CA GLU A 85 1.01 1.55 -14.53
C GLU A 85 1.77 1.67 -13.19
N TRP A 86 2.27 0.57 -12.65
CA TRP A 86 3.13 0.57 -11.47
C TRP A 86 4.43 1.38 -11.68
N THR A 87 5.17 1.13 -12.75
CA THR A 87 6.39 1.89 -13.07
C THR A 87 6.09 3.38 -13.25
N ALA A 88 4.98 3.74 -13.90
CA ALA A 88 4.57 5.13 -14.03
C ALA A 88 4.24 5.80 -12.68
N PHE A 89 3.71 5.02 -11.73
CA PHE A 89 3.48 5.48 -10.36
C PHE A 89 4.81 5.67 -9.60
N GLN A 90 5.75 4.72 -9.71
CA GLN A 90 7.08 4.84 -9.09
C GLN A 90 7.88 6.05 -9.62
N ASP A 91 7.82 6.28 -10.94
CA ASP A 91 8.46 7.45 -11.58
C ASP A 91 7.90 8.78 -11.03
N ALA A 92 6.65 8.79 -10.57
CA ALA A 92 5.96 9.97 -10.08
C ALA A 92 6.09 10.19 -8.56
N THR A 93 6.60 9.21 -7.81
CA THR A 93 6.69 9.24 -6.34
C THR A 93 8.11 9.20 -5.81
N ASP A 94 9.12 9.25 -6.69
CA ASP A 94 10.55 9.16 -6.34
C ASP A 94 10.94 7.85 -5.60
N HIS A 95 10.03 6.87 -5.53
CA HIS A 95 10.26 5.48 -5.11
C HIS A 95 11.05 4.66 -6.13
N GLY A 96 11.84 5.32 -6.98
CA GLY A 96 12.66 4.68 -7.99
C GLY A 96 13.77 3.84 -7.37
N THR A 97 13.49 2.58 -7.05
CA THR A 97 14.50 1.54 -7.09
C THR A 97 15.09 1.61 -8.49
N GLY A 98 16.38 1.96 -8.64
CA GLY A 98 16.96 2.49 -9.88
C GLY A 98 16.86 1.65 -11.17
N GLU A 99 16.11 0.56 -11.20
CA GLU A 99 15.74 -0.22 -12.38
C GLU A 99 14.20 -0.38 -12.50
N PRO A 100 13.61 -0.09 -13.68
CA PRO A 100 12.18 -0.27 -13.93
C PRO A 100 11.72 -1.73 -13.82
N ILE A 101 10.50 -1.96 -13.33
CA ILE A 101 9.88 -3.30 -13.34
C ILE A 101 9.34 -3.61 -14.75
N GLU A 102 10.05 -4.45 -15.50
CA GLU A 102 9.76 -4.69 -16.93
C GLU A 102 8.80 -5.86 -17.20
N SER A 103 8.39 -6.64 -16.18
CA SER A 103 7.54 -7.83 -16.39
C SER A 103 6.57 -8.09 -15.24
N ALA A 104 5.49 -8.82 -15.53
CA ALA A 104 4.49 -9.20 -14.53
C ALA A 104 5.07 -10.16 -13.46
N ALA A 105 6.04 -11.01 -13.83
CA ALA A 105 6.76 -11.84 -12.86
C ALA A 105 7.64 -10.98 -11.94
N ALA A 106 8.40 -10.04 -12.48
CA ALA A 106 9.21 -9.11 -11.69
C ALA A 106 8.35 -8.23 -10.77
N LEU A 107 7.14 -7.85 -11.21
CA LEU A 107 6.18 -7.12 -10.36
C LEU A 107 5.74 -7.97 -9.17
N LYS A 108 5.45 -9.25 -9.39
CA LYS A 108 5.08 -10.18 -8.32
C LYS A 108 6.22 -10.37 -7.32
N ASP A 109 7.43 -10.60 -7.82
CA ASP A 109 8.61 -10.81 -6.98
C ASP A 109 8.90 -9.54 -6.16
N PHE A 110 8.83 -8.36 -6.79
CA PHE A 110 8.97 -7.08 -6.09
C PHE A 110 7.93 -6.89 -4.98
N PHE A 111 6.64 -7.12 -5.25
CA PHE A 111 5.61 -6.98 -4.21
C PHE A 111 5.77 -8.00 -3.08
N ASN A 112 6.29 -9.20 -3.37
CA ASN A 112 6.57 -10.19 -2.36
C ASN A 112 7.80 -9.81 -1.51
N ASP A 113 8.88 -9.39 -2.15
CA ASP A 113 10.14 -9.06 -1.47
C ASP A 113 10.05 -7.76 -0.66
N GLU A 114 9.43 -6.72 -1.23
CA GLU A 114 9.39 -5.38 -0.60
C GLU A 114 8.20 -5.20 0.36
N TYR A 115 7.06 -5.84 0.06
CA TYR A 115 5.82 -5.60 0.80
C TYR A 115 5.23 -6.86 1.47
N ASP A 116 5.82 -8.04 1.24
CA ASP A 116 5.24 -9.33 1.64
C ASP A 116 3.80 -9.52 1.13
N LEU A 117 3.52 -9.00 -0.07
CA LEU A 117 2.21 -9.08 -0.71
C LEU A 117 2.23 -10.05 -1.90
N THR A 118 1.29 -10.98 -1.91
CA THR A 118 1.08 -11.88 -3.04
C THR A 118 0.06 -11.31 -4.02
N LEU A 119 0.53 -10.87 -5.19
CA LEU A 119 -0.35 -10.39 -6.25
C LEU A 119 -1.14 -11.52 -6.91
N ALA A 120 -2.39 -11.22 -7.27
CA ALA A 120 -3.27 -12.14 -7.97
C ALA A 120 -2.97 -12.15 -9.49
N ASP A 121 -3.05 -13.33 -10.10
CA ASP A 121 -2.97 -13.49 -11.55
C ASP A 121 -4.31 -13.14 -12.22
N LEU A 122 -4.28 -12.29 -13.25
CA LEU A 122 -5.44 -11.93 -14.05
C LEU A 122 -5.30 -12.39 -15.50
N GLY A 123 -5.62 -13.66 -15.75
CA GLY A 123 -5.69 -14.22 -17.09
C GLY A 123 -4.39 -14.05 -17.88
N SER A 124 -4.46 -13.41 -19.05
CA SER A 124 -3.29 -13.18 -19.92
C SER A 124 -2.36 -12.06 -19.45
N ASP A 125 -2.82 -11.20 -18.54
CA ASP A 125 -2.02 -10.08 -18.04
C ASP A 125 -1.05 -10.52 -16.93
N GLY A 126 -1.24 -11.72 -16.36
CA GLY A 126 -0.41 -12.24 -15.29
C GLY A 126 -0.66 -11.52 -13.95
N PRO A 127 0.35 -11.43 -13.07
CA PRO A 127 0.24 -10.70 -11.81
C PRO A 127 -0.09 -9.22 -12.02
N VAL A 128 -1.08 -8.72 -11.30
CA VAL A 128 -1.54 -7.32 -11.37
C VAL A 128 -1.73 -6.73 -9.98
N VAL A 129 -1.59 -5.40 -9.86
CA VAL A 129 -1.88 -4.67 -8.62
C VAL A 129 -3.34 -4.20 -8.66
N ARG A 130 -4.16 -4.63 -7.70
CA ARG A 130 -5.53 -4.11 -7.52
C ARG A 130 -5.52 -3.06 -6.41
N LEU A 131 -6.63 -2.33 -6.30
CA LEU A 131 -6.80 -1.32 -5.25
C LEU A 131 -6.51 -1.90 -3.86
N VAL A 132 -7.04 -3.09 -3.54
CA VAL A 132 -6.80 -3.76 -2.25
C VAL A 132 -5.32 -4.07 -2.00
N ASP A 133 -4.55 -4.33 -3.05
CA ASP A 133 -3.12 -4.62 -2.93
C ASP A 133 -2.36 -3.31 -2.61
N LEU A 134 -2.79 -2.17 -3.16
CA LEU A 134 -2.26 -0.84 -2.83
C LEU A 134 -2.68 -0.37 -1.42
N GLU A 135 -3.91 -0.66 -1.00
CA GLU A 135 -4.39 -0.43 0.37
C GLU A 135 -3.57 -1.24 1.38
N ASN A 136 -3.27 -2.50 1.07
CA ASN A 136 -2.43 -3.36 1.91
C ASN A 136 -0.96 -2.92 1.90
N MET A 137 -0.47 -2.34 0.81
CA MET A 137 0.90 -1.79 0.74
C MET A 137 1.07 -0.64 1.72
N TYR A 138 0.19 0.37 1.67
CA TYR A 138 0.23 1.51 2.59
C TYR A 138 -0.20 1.15 4.01
N GLY A 139 -1.07 0.15 4.16
CA GLY A 139 -1.56 -0.35 5.44
C GLY A 139 -0.78 -1.55 5.98
N GLY A 140 0.41 -1.85 5.45
CA GLY A 140 1.20 -3.07 5.74
C GLY A 140 2.35 -2.88 6.73
N TYR A 141 2.84 -3.99 7.29
CA TYR A 141 3.86 -4.02 8.36
C TYR A 141 5.24 -3.47 7.97
N LEU A 142 5.75 -3.88 6.79
CA LEU A 142 7.08 -3.50 6.30
C LEU A 142 7.15 -2.03 5.86
N PHE A 143 6.01 -1.48 5.44
CA PHE A 143 5.88 -0.12 4.92
C PHE A 143 5.08 0.81 5.84
N ASN A 144 5.00 0.48 7.13
CA ASN A 144 4.47 1.36 8.17
C ASN A 144 5.39 2.59 8.45
N ASN A 145 5.98 3.13 7.39
CA ASN A 145 6.29 4.54 7.30
C ASN A 145 4.95 5.26 7.29
N VAL A 146 4.56 5.80 8.44
CA VAL A 146 3.31 6.54 8.65
C VAL A 146 3.18 7.69 7.63
N ASP A 147 4.32 8.14 7.10
CA ASP A 147 4.41 9.23 6.16
C ASP A 147 4.43 8.75 4.69
N ALA A 148 4.56 7.47 4.35
CA ALA A 148 4.72 7.03 2.95
C ALA A 148 3.54 7.45 2.05
N LEU A 149 2.30 7.27 2.51
CA LEU A 149 1.13 7.73 1.75
C LEU A 149 1.11 9.26 1.61
N VAL A 150 1.56 9.97 2.64
CA VAL A 150 1.64 11.44 2.65
C VAL A 150 2.75 11.91 1.69
N GLU A 151 3.96 11.35 1.79
CA GLU A 151 5.11 11.61 0.92
C GLU A 151 4.78 11.36 -0.56
N ASP A 152 4.10 10.26 -0.86
CA ASP A 152 3.63 9.96 -2.21
C ASP A 152 2.60 10.98 -2.69
N SER A 153 1.62 11.31 -1.84
CA SER A 153 0.59 12.30 -2.20
C SER A 153 1.18 13.69 -2.45
N GLU A 154 2.13 14.12 -1.61
CA GLU A 154 2.84 15.39 -1.76
C GLU A 154 3.70 15.40 -3.03
N SER A 155 4.39 14.29 -3.33
CA SER A 155 5.19 14.16 -4.55
C SER A 155 4.30 14.24 -5.81
N LEU A 156 3.15 13.55 -5.79
CA LEU A 156 2.19 13.59 -6.88
C LEU A 156 1.55 14.98 -7.06
N GLU A 157 1.29 15.71 -5.97
CA GLU A 157 0.83 17.10 -6.02
C GLU A 157 1.88 18.04 -6.59
N GLN A 158 3.13 17.93 -6.14
CA GLN A 158 4.24 18.76 -6.62
C GLN A 158 4.49 18.58 -8.11
N GLN A 159 4.28 17.36 -8.63
CA GLN A 159 4.36 17.07 -10.06
C GLN A 159 3.11 17.48 -10.84
N GLY A 160 2.05 17.97 -10.17
CA GLY A 160 0.77 18.34 -10.78
C GLY A 160 -0.03 17.13 -11.28
N VAL A 161 0.31 15.93 -10.80
CA VAL A 161 -0.34 14.66 -11.13
C VAL A 161 -1.65 14.53 -10.37
N LEU A 162 -1.65 14.92 -9.09
CA LEU A 162 -2.84 15.00 -8.25
C LEU A 162 -3.15 16.45 -7.83
N ASN A 163 -4.42 16.71 -7.54
CA ASN A 163 -4.88 17.92 -6.86
C ASN A 163 -5.77 17.47 -5.69
N THR A 164 -5.19 17.33 -4.50
CA THR A 164 -5.89 16.85 -3.29
C THR A 164 -6.74 17.92 -2.62
N GLY A 165 -6.61 19.20 -3.00
CA GLY A 165 -7.38 20.34 -2.48
C GLY A 165 -8.90 20.32 -2.75
N VAL A 166 -9.47 19.16 -3.09
CA VAL A 166 -10.91 18.91 -3.29
C VAL A 166 -11.47 17.96 -2.21
N LEU A 167 -10.64 17.46 -1.30
CA LEU A 167 -11.09 16.72 -0.10
C LEU A 167 -11.33 17.71 1.06
N GLU A 168 -12.26 18.66 0.88
CA GLU A 168 -12.87 19.45 1.96
C GLU A 168 -14.39 19.21 1.99
#